data_AF-A0A081MZU5-F1
#
_entry.id   AF-A0A081MZU5-F1
#
_cell.length_a   1.000
_cell.length_b   1.000
_cell.length_c   1.000
_cell.angle_alpha   90.00
_cell.angle_beta   90.00
_cell.angle_gamma   90.00
#
_symmetry.space_group_name_H-M   'P 1'
#
loop_
_entity.id
_entity.type
_entity.pdbx_description
1 polymer ?
#
loop_
_entity_poly.entity_id
_entity_poly.type
_entity_poly.pdbx_seq_one_letter_code
_entity_poly.pdbx_strand_id
1 'polypeptide(L)'
;MAVFQGMPPADMGKFILQARERVIYSAPSISDDVASALIDRYTALDQNSCIVILDYDENVFRLGYGRNESIQMLVDAGVEIRKQKGLRIGTLLIDEKGWAFSLAPMAVESQNQGDGVNAIQLHGDQVKAIVRSITPPSNPKKTNVLYEPGPEADIPGVEIGSDFLGPEEIKKVTKSITDNPPQAFDLQRIVQIYKTHLQFVEIELEGGRIEQRTLKFSDELMEVIFAGSKEVEKKVNASYKLIEDIELKEFKKLRSEYQQLRNDYAPNLGKRLGRVVLKTRRAEFDEKVKGLRTRLNDYCNSSRATIKSSIEKSLEGLAEELSPIVLDKPPQSLQARCSKVTKETAKQYLLDMLMKSAPSADKLLDKTRLHCTYKDVTYEMLKEPEFQKQIKEKFPYEEWVKPLDELEAVESKQ
;
A
#
# COMPACT_ATOMS: atom_id res chain seq x y z
N MET A 1 38.41 -0.23 -28.06
CA MET A 1 37.93 -0.24 -26.65
C MET A 1 36.42 -0.29 -26.67
N ALA A 2 35.78 -1.02 -25.76
CA ALA A 2 34.33 -1.04 -25.65
C ALA A 2 33.82 0.32 -25.13
N VAL A 3 32.87 0.91 -25.84
CA VAL A 3 32.26 2.20 -25.49
C VAL A 3 31.36 2.05 -24.26
N PHE A 4 30.63 0.94 -24.18
CA PHE A 4 29.78 0.58 -23.05
C PHE A 4 30.57 -0.20 -22.00
N GLN A 5 30.46 0.19 -20.74
CA GLN A 5 31.22 -0.37 -19.62
C GLN A 5 30.34 -0.51 -18.37
N GLY A 6 30.61 -1.53 -17.56
CA GLY A 6 30.16 -1.58 -16.18
C GLY A 6 31.09 -0.75 -15.31
N MET A 7 30.54 0.18 -14.54
CA MET A 7 31.23 0.99 -13.55
C MET A 7 30.44 0.91 -12.24
N PRO A 8 30.54 -0.21 -11.50
CA PRO A 8 30.02 -0.27 -10.15
C PRO A 8 30.79 0.73 -9.26
N PRO A 9 30.20 1.17 -8.13
CA PRO A 9 30.82 2.18 -7.28
C PRO A 9 32.24 1.82 -6.78
N ALA A 10 32.51 0.54 -6.50
CA ALA A 10 33.83 0.06 -6.11
C ALA A 10 34.90 0.28 -7.20
N ASP A 11 34.53 0.13 -8.48
CA ASP A 11 35.47 0.35 -9.59
C ASP A 11 35.64 1.83 -9.89
N MET A 12 34.59 2.64 -9.75
CA MET A 12 34.70 4.11 -9.80
C MET A 12 35.73 4.62 -8.77
N GLY A 13 35.66 4.14 -7.53
CA GLY A 13 36.63 4.49 -6.48
C GLY A 13 38.07 4.15 -6.87
N LYS A 14 38.32 2.94 -7.41
CA LYS A 14 39.65 2.54 -7.89
C LYS A 14 40.16 3.42 -9.02
N PHE A 15 39.30 3.83 -9.95
CA PHE A 15 39.69 4.72 -11.04
C PHE A 15 40.03 6.13 -10.52
N ILE A 16 39.23 6.67 -9.60
CA ILE A 16 39.47 7.98 -8.99
C ILE A 16 40.85 8.03 -8.33
N LEU A 17 41.25 6.99 -7.59
CA LEU A 17 42.56 6.92 -6.93
C LEU A 17 43.76 6.99 -7.90
N GLN A 18 43.55 6.71 -9.19
CA GLN A 18 44.61 6.78 -10.22
C GLN A 18 44.82 8.19 -10.77
N ALA A 19 43.94 9.15 -10.44
CA ALA A 19 43.99 10.51 -10.95
C ALA A 19 45.28 11.24 -10.52
N ARG A 20 45.86 11.98 -11.46
CA ARG A 20 47.11 12.73 -11.27
C ARG A 20 46.97 14.23 -11.43
N GLU A 21 46.00 14.68 -12.21
CA GLU A 21 45.83 16.09 -12.56
C GLU A 21 44.46 16.61 -12.16
N ARG A 22 43.40 15.82 -12.38
CA ARG A 22 42.02 16.27 -12.15
C ARG A 22 41.05 15.12 -11.89
N VAL A 23 40.07 15.39 -11.03
CA VAL A 23 38.87 14.59 -10.86
C VAL A 23 37.65 15.50 -10.91
N ILE A 24 36.67 15.18 -11.75
CA ILE A 24 35.32 15.79 -11.68
C ILE A 24 34.32 14.66 -11.51
N TYR A 25 33.57 14.70 -10.41
CA TYR A 25 32.47 13.80 -10.14
C TYR A 25 31.17 14.58 -10.08
N SER A 26 30.24 14.29 -10.99
CA SER A 26 28.86 14.77 -10.89
C SER A 26 27.92 13.57 -10.88
N ALA A 27 26.97 13.51 -9.95
CA ALA A 27 26.01 12.42 -9.88
C ALA A 27 24.82 12.78 -8.96
N PRO A 28 23.70 12.03 -9.01
CA PRO A 28 22.62 12.21 -8.03
C PRO A 28 23.13 12.12 -6.57
N SER A 29 23.98 11.14 -6.28
CA SER A 29 24.54 10.90 -4.95
C SER A 29 25.89 10.20 -5.05
N ILE A 30 26.42 9.70 -3.92
CA ILE A 30 27.72 9.04 -3.85
C ILE A 30 27.68 7.83 -2.88
N SER A 31 28.57 6.86 -3.11
CA SER A 31 28.82 5.73 -2.19
C SER A 31 30.05 5.97 -1.31
N ASP A 32 30.22 5.13 -0.29
CA ASP A 32 31.37 5.19 0.63
C ASP A 32 32.71 4.99 -0.10
N ASP A 33 32.78 4.08 -1.08
CA ASP A 33 33.97 3.81 -1.89
C ASP A 33 34.40 5.04 -2.72
N VAL A 34 33.44 5.69 -3.37
CA VAL A 34 33.70 6.86 -4.21
C VAL A 34 34.01 8.07 -3.33
N ALA A 35 33.30 8.27 -2.22
CA ALA A 35 33.55 9.36 -1.28
C ALA A 35 34.97 9.28 -0.70
N SER A 36 35.38 8.10 -0.24
CA SER A 36 36.73 7.87 0.30
C SER A 36 37.82 8.18 -0.75
N ALA A 37 37.62 7.75 -1.99
CA ALA A 37 38.56 8.03 -3.08
C ALA A 37 38.63 9.52 -3.44
N LEU A 38 37.50 10.24 -3.42
CA LEU A 38 37.46 11.68 -3.65
C LEU A 38 38.17 12.46 -2.54
N ILE A 39 38.01 12.07 -1.27
CA ILE A 39 38.71 12.72 -0.14
C ILE A 39 40.23 12.61 -0.30
N ASP A 40 40.71 11.42 -0.66
CA ASP A 40 42.13 11.17 -0.90
C ASP A 40 42.67 12.05 -2.04
N ARG A 41 41.97 12.09 -3.18
CA ARG A 41 42.38 12.92 -4.32
C ARG A 41 42.23 14.42 -4.07
N TYR A 42 41.23 14.86 -3.34
CA TYR A 42 41.05 16.26 -2.94
C TYR A 42 42.22 16.75 -2.07
N THR A 43 42.76 15.87 -1.23
CA THR A 43 43.93 16.18 -0.38
C THR A 43 45.25 16.12 -1.17
N ALA A 44 45.37 15.21 -2.13
CA ALA A 44 46.59 14.99 -2.89
C ALA A 44 46.77 15.96 -4.08
N LEU A 45 45.68 16.46 -4.65
CA LEU A 45 45.68 17.39 -5.79
C LEU A 45 45.44 18.84 -5.32
N ASP A 46 45.58 19.80 -6.23
CA ASP A 46 45.07 21.16 -5.98
C ASP A 46 43.54 21.09 -5.75
N GLN A 47 43.02 21.85 -4.78
CA GLN A 47 41.59 21.82 -4.45
C GLN A 47 40.70 22.17 -5.65
N ASN A 48 41.19 22.99 -6.59
CA ASN A 48 40.45 23.34 -7.81
C ASN A 48 40.47 22.23 -8.87
N SER A 49 41.33 21.22 -8.70
CA SER A 49 41.43 20.05 -9.57
C SER A 49 40.46 18.93 -9.17
N CYS A 50 39.79 19.02 -8.02
CA CYS A 50 38.81 18.03 -7.57
C CYS A 50 37.43 18.68 -7.38
N ILE A 51 36.54 18.50 -8.37
CA ILE A 51 35.19 19.10 -8.36
C ILE A 51 34.15 18.03 -8.07
N VAL A 52 33.30 18.26 -7.08
CA VAL A 52 32.19 17.36 -6.70
C VAL A 52 30.86 18.09 -6.85
N ILE A 53 29.94 17.55 -7.65
CA ILE A 53 28.59 18.09 -7.88
C ILE A 53 27.54 17.03 -7.55
N LEU A 54 26.66 17.29 -6.60
CA LEU A 54 25.64 16.34 -6.16
C LEU A 54 24.22 16.91 -6.20
N ASP A 55 23.22 16.05 -6.35
CA ASP A 55 21.82 16.38 -6.07
C ASP A 55 21.51 16.10 -4.59
N TYR A 56 21.74 17.10 -3.74
CA TYR A 56 21.53 16.96 -2.30
C TYR A 56 20.06 17.15 -1.90
N ASP A 57 19.24 16.14 -2.21
CA ASP A 57 17.81 16.08 -1.91
C ASP A 57 17.47 14.80 -1.12
N GLU A 58 16.54 14.89 -0.16
CA GLU A 58 16.17 13.75 0.68
C GLU A 58 15.66 12.55 -0.12
N ASN A 59 14.98 12.79 -1.27
CA ASN A 59 14.44 11.72 -2.10
C ASN A 59 15.54 10.90 -2.76
N VAL A 60 16.71 11.50 -3.01
CA VAL A 60 17.86 10.80 -3.58
C VAL A 60 18.35 9.70 -2.63
N PHE A 61 18.41 9.99 -1.33
CA PHE A 61 18.73 8.99 -0.30
C PHE A 61 17.60 7.98 -0.10
N ARG A 62 16.33 8.42 -0.13
CA ARG A 62 15.17 7.52 0.02
C ARG A 62 14.99 6.53 -1.11
N LEU A 63 15.47 6.86 -2.31
CA LEU A 63 15.52 5.95 -3.46
C LEU A 63 16.78 5.09 -3.46
N GLY A 64 17.77 5.43 -2.64
CA GLY A 64 19.00 4.68 -2.49
C GLY A 64 19.99 4.90 -3.63
N TYR A 65 20.08 6.13 -4.18
CA TYR A 65 21.16 6.48 -5.11
C TYR A 65 22.53 6.61 -4.40
N GLY A 66 22.53 6.77 -3.08
CA GLY A 66 23.71 6.88 -2.23
C GLY A 66 23.29 7.06 -0.78
N ARG A 67 24.25 7.35 0.10
CA ARG A 67 24.02 7.48 1.55
C ARG A 67 24.31 8.91 2.00
N ASN A 68 23.52 9.40 2.96
CA ASN A 68 23.77 10.72 3.54
C ASN A 68 25.10 10.74 4.31
N GLU A 69 25.45 9.60 4.92
CA GLU A 69 26.70 9.36 5.63
C GLU A 69 27.92 9.55 4.70
N SER A 70 27.86 9.07 3.45
CA SER A 70 28.94 9.25 2.47
C SER A 70 29.19 10.71 2.13
N ILE A 71 28.12 11.53 2.13
CA ILE A 71 28.24 12.98 1.91
C ILE A 71 28.78 13.67 3.16
N GLN A 72 28.36 13.24 4.35
CA GLN A 72 28.92 13.74 5.60
C GLN A 72 30.43 13.47 5.67
N MET A 73 30.91 12.32 5.19
CA MET A 73 32.35 12.04 5.08
C MET A 73 33.10 13.10 4.25
N LEU A 74 32.53 13.52 3.12
CA LEU A 74 33.11 14.59 2.27
C LEU A 74 33.14 15.93 3.02
N VAL A 75 32.03 16.28 3.67
CA VAL A 75 31.88 17.54 4.42
C VAL A 75 32.85 17.60 5.59
N ASP A 76 32.98 16.52 6.36
CA ASP A 76 33.88 16.44 7.52
C ASP A 76 35.36 16.52 7.10
N ALA A 77 35.68 16.03 5.90
CA ALA A 77 37.01 16.15 5.30
C ALA A 77 37.28 17.54 4.67
N GLY A 78 36.30 18.45 4.67
CA GLY A 78 36.43 19.79 4.11
C GLY A 78 36.37 19.86 2.58
N VAL A 79 35.86 18.82 1.91
CA VAL A 79 35.68 18.82 0.46
C VAL A 79 34.57 19.80 0.09
N GLU A 80 34.85 20.74 -0.81
CA GLU A 80 33.82 21.65 -1.33
C GLU A 80 32.86 20.91 -2.27
N ILE A 81 31.59 20.82 -1.86
CA ILE A 81 30.53 20.19 -2.63
C ILE A 81 29.69 21.27 -3.30
N ARG A 82 29.54 21.18 -4.61
CA ARG A 82 28.58 21.97 -5.38
C ARG A 82 27.28 21.21 -5.54
N LYS A 83 26.16 21.93 -5.67
CA LYS A 83 24.84 21.32 -5.75
C LYS A 83 24.17 21.55 -7.10
N GLN A 84 23.52 20.51 -7.61
CA GLN A 84 22.68 20.57 -8.80
C GLN A 84 21.39 19.79 -8.56
N LYS A 85 20.28 20.51 -8.39
CA LYS A 85 18.97 19.88 -8.22
C LYS A 85 18.58 19.12 -9.49
N GLY A 86 18.09 17.89 -9.33
CA GLY A 86 17.55 17.08 -10.43
C GLY A 86 18.61 16.40 -11.28
N LEU A 87 19.86 16.27 -10.80
CA LEU A 87 20.91 15.56 -11.53
C LEU A 87 20.60 14.06 -11.59
N ARG A 88 20.45 13.50 -12.80
CA ARG A 88 20.08 12.08 -13.02
C ARG A 88 21.11 11.28 -13.80
N ILE A 89 21.96 11.97 -14.57
CA ILE A 89 23.08 11.39 -15.28
C ILE A 89 24.33 11.80 -14.52
N GLY A 90 25.16 10.83 -14.17
CA GLY A 90 26.45 11.07 -13.59
C GLY A 90 27.53 11.24 -14.66
N THR A 91 28.54 12.04 -14.35
CA THR A 91 29.79 12.10 -15.10
C THR A 91 30.97 11.91 -14.17
N LEU A 92 31.92 11.08 -14.59
CA LEU A 92 33.20 10.90 -13.91
C LEU A 92 34.29 11.23 -14.92
N LEU A 93 35.07 12.27 -14.64
CA LEU A 93 36.23 12.69 -15.42
C LEU A 93 37.47 12.50 -14.57
N ILE A 94 38.45 11.78 -15.10
CA ILE A 94 39.73 11.52 -14.46
C ILE A 94 40.81 11.87 -15.48
N ASP A 95 41.54 12.94 -15.20
CA ASP A 95 42.53 13.54 -16.09
C ASP A 95 41.89 13.79 -17.48
N GLU A 96 42.34 13.08 -18.52
CA GLU A 96 41.85 13.19 -19.92
C GLU A 96 40.80 12.12 -20.29
N LYS A 97 40.38 11.28 -19.34
CA LYS A 97 39.36 10.24 -19.55
C LYS A 97 38.04 10.66 -18.91
N GLY A 98 36.92 10.28 -19.54
CA GLY A 98 35.61 10.56 -19.01
C GLY A 98 34.59 9.46 -19.29
N TRP A 99 33.60 9.38 -18.42
CA TRP A 99 32.46 8.48 -18.53
C TRP A 99 31.18 9.23 -18.16
N ALA A 100 30.11 8.99 -18.90
CA ALA A 100 28.75 9.28 -18.47
C ALA A 100 28.13 7.99 -17.94
N PHE A 101 27.49 8.03 -16.78
CA PHE A 101 26.96 6.85 -16.12
C PHE A 101 25.60 7.10 -15.46
N SER A 102 24.89 6.03 -15.15
CA SER A 102 23.72 6.07 -14.27
C SER A 102 24.01 5.32 -12.97
N LEU A 103 23.50 5.86 -11.86
CA LEU A 103 23.45 5.13 -10.59
C LEU A 103 22.16 4.31 -10.55
N ALA A 104 22.27 3.04 -10.20
CA ALA A 104 21.11 2.19 -9.96
C ALA A 104 20.58 2.46 -8.53
N PRO A 105 19.29 2.84 -8.36
CA PRO A 105 18.71 3.05 -7.05
C PRO A 105 18.59 1.72 -6.29
N MET A 106 19.13 1.65 -5.07
CA MET A 106 19.08 0.44 -4.23
C MET A 106 17.64 -0.04 -3.98
N ALA A 107 16.66 0.88 -3.99
CA ALA A 107 15.25 0.55 -3.84
C ALA A 107 14.68 -0.35 -4.96
N VAL A 108 15.41 -0.49 -6.08
CA VAL A 108 14.98 -1.26 -7.26
C VAL A 108 15.98 -2.38 -7.57
N GLU A 109 17.29 -2.10 -7.51
CA GLU A 109 18.34 -3.03 -7.94
C GLU A 109 19.42 -3.21 -6.86
N SER A 110 20.07 -4.39 -6.87
CA SER A 110 21.20 -4.65 -5.98
C SER A 110 22.46 -3.97 -6.52
N GLN A 111 23.17 -3.23 -5.68
CA GLN A 111 24.48 -2.66 -6.05
C GLN A 111 25.62 -3.69 -6.11
N ASN A 112 25.38 -4.91 -5.62
CA ASN A 112 26.39 -5.98 -5.57
C ASN A 112 26.40 -6.88 -6.82
N GLN A 113 25.42 -6.74 -7.73
CA GLN A 113 25.39 -7.49 -8.99
C GLN A 113 26.15 -6.69 -10.05
N GLY A 114 27.44 -6.99 -10.21
CA GLY A 114 28.37 -6.31 -11.11
C GLY A 114 28.16 -6.56 -12.61
N ASP A 115 27.01 -7.07 -13.03
CA ASP A 115 26.77 -7.55 -14.39
C ASP A 115 26.11 -6.50 -15.31
N GLY A 116 25.74 -5.34 -14.76
CA GLY A 116 25.08 -4.27 -15.49
C GLY A 116 26.04 -3.32 -16.22
N VAL A 117 25.76 -3.03 -17.50
CA VAL A 117 26.35 -1.90 -18.22
C VAL A 117 25.64 -0.62 -17.78
N ASN A 118 26.31 0.23 -17.01
CA ASN A 118 25.76 1.49 -16.51
C ASN A 118 26.54 2.73 -16.97
N ALA A 119 27.58 2.57 -17.79
CA ALA A 119 28.43 3.67 -18.23
C ALA A 119 28.77 3.63 -19.73
N ILE A 120 28.98 4.83 -20.28
CA ILE A 120 29.46 5.09 -21.63
C ILE A 120 30.75 5.91 -21.51
N GLN A 121 31.82 5.42 -22.13
CA GLN A 121 33.06 6.16 -22.23
C GLN A 121 32.92 7.32 -23.21
N LEU A 122 33.38 8.49 -22.78
CA LEU A 122 33.30 9.75 -23.54
C LEU A 122 34.53 9.94 -24.42
N HIS A 123 34.32 10.57 -25.58
CA HIS A 123 35.41 11.03 -26.45
C HIS A 123 36.13 12.25 -25.84
N GLY A 124 37.40 12.45 -26.19
CA GLY A 124 38.20 13.56 -25.65
C GLY A 124 37.57 14.95 -25.87
N ASP A 125 36.86 15.16 -26.97
CA ASP A 125 36.16 16.44 -27.21
C ASP A 125 34.94 16.61 -26.30
N GLN A 126 34.24 15.52 -25.97
CA GLN A 126 33.13 15.55 -25.01
C GLN A 126 33.65 15.80 -23.59
N VAL A 127 34.78 15.19 -23.21
CA VAL A 127 35.48 15.47 -21.95
C VAL A 127 35.78 16.97 -21.84
N LYS A 128 36.39 17.57 -22.87
CA LYS A 128 36.69 19.01 -22.90
C LYS A 128 35.45 19.88 -22.81
N ALA A 129 34.36 19.51 -23.50
CA ALA A 129 33.10 20.24 -23.44
C ALA A 129 32.50 20.23 -22.03
N ILE A 130 32.49 19.08 -21.35
CA ILE A 130 31.97 18.95 -19.98
C ILE A 130 32.85 19.72 -18.99
N VAL A 131 34.18 19.67 -19.14
CA VAL A 131 35.09 20.46 -18.28
C VAL A 131 34.78 21.95 -18.40
N ARG A 132 34.52 22.45 -19.62
CA ARG A 132 34.15 23.86 -19.87
C ARG A 132 32.79 24.23 -19.28
N SER A 133 31.82 23.33 -19.28
CA SER A 133 30.47 23.62 -18.74
C SER A 133 30.41 23.57 -17.22
N ILE A 134 31.38 22.92 -16.55
CA ILE A 134 31.40 22.75 -15.08
C ILE A 134 32.43 23.66 -14.40
N THR A 135 33.53 23.98 -15.07
CA THR A 135 34.60 24.78 -14.48
C THR A 135 34.37 26.25 -14.85
N PRO A 136 34.16 27.16 -13.88
CA PRO A 136 34.12 28.58 -14.19
C PRO A 136 35.48 28.99 -14.81
N PRO A 137 35.50 29.94 -15.76
CA PRO A 137 36.75 30.48 -16.27
C PRO A 137 37.55 31.07 -15.09
N SER A 138 38.70 30.46 -14.80
CA SER A 138 39.58 30.93 -13.73
C SER A 138 39.90 32.41 -13.92
N ASN A 139 39.87 33.15 -12.81
CA ASN A 139 40.37 34.53 -12.72
C ASN A 139 41.72 34.63 -13.48
N PRO A 140 41.88 35.51 -14.49
CA PRO A 140 42.93 35.43 -15.52
C PRO A 140 44.37 35.66 -15.05
N LYS A 141 44.66 35.58 -13.75
CA LYS A 141 45.99 35.89 -13.19
C LYS A 141 46.86 34.68 -12.86
N LYS A 142 46.40 33.44 -13.03
CA LYS A 142 47.24 32.25 -12.79
C LYS A 142 46.84 31.08 -13.69
N THR A 143 47.30 31.10 -14.93
CA THR A 143 47.76 29.90 -15.67
C THR A 143 48.34 30.34 -17.01
N ASN A 144 49.63 30.05 -17.22
CA ASN A 144 50.29 30.08 -18.53
C ASN A 144 49.78 28.90 -19.37
N VAL A 145 48.54 28.99 -19.86
CA VAL A 145 48.07 28.10 -20.92
C VAL A 145 47.58 28.97 -22.06
N LEU A 146 48.25 28.80 -23.20
CA LEU A 146 47.98 29.45 -24.48
C LEU A 146 46.51 29.26 -24.86
N TYR A 147 45.71 30.30 -24.70
CA TYR A 147 44.42 30.42 -25.38
C TYR A 147 44.34 31.84 -25.95
N GLU A 148 44.52 31.95 -27.27
CA GLU A 148 44.14 33.15 -27.99
C GLU A 148 42.60 33.15 -28.12
N PRO A 149 41.89 34.13 -27.54
CA PRO A 149 40.44 34.22 -27.71
C PRO A 149 40.15 34.68 -29.14
N GLY A 150 39.48 33.83 -29.92
CA GLY A 150 38.83 34.25 -31.16
C GLY A 150 37.73 35.29 -30.86
N PRO A 151 37.41 36.18 -31.82
CA PRO A 151 36.39 37.19 -31.60
C PRO A 151 35.01 36.50 -31.59
N GLU A 152 34.17 36.85 -30.60
CA GLU A 152 32.77 36.40 -30.43
C GLU A 152 32.53 34.96 -29.94
N ALA A 153 33.15 34.53 -28.84
CA ALA A 153 32.61 33.42 -28.05
C ALA A 153 31.98 33.96 -26.77
N ASP A 154 30.65 33.95 -26.69
CA ASP A 154 29.91 33.94 -25.43
C ASP A 154 30.63 32.97 -24.49
N ILE A 155 31.21 33.48 -23.40
CA ILE A 155 31.82 32.63 -22.38
C ILE A 155 30.65 31.86 -21.77
N PRO A 156 30.47 30.55 -22.02
CA PRO A 156 29.34 29.84 -21.47
C PRO A 156 29.51 29.85 -19.95
N GLY A 157 28.51 30.35 -19.24
CA GLY A 157 28.47 30.25 -17.78
C GLY A 157 28.50 28.79 -17.34
N VAL A 158 28.82 28.56 -16.07
CA VAL A 158 28.71 27.23 -15.46
C VAL A 158 27.27 26.71 -15.62
N GLU A 159 27.10 25.59 -16.34
CA GLU A 159 25.79 25.03 -16.69
C GLU A 159 25.15 24.26 -15.53
N ILE A 160 25.97 23.56 -14.72
CA ILE A 160 25.52 22.81 -13.55
C ILE A 160 26.46 23.02 -12.36
N GLY A 161 25.91 22.94 -11.15
CA GLY A 161 26.70 23.08 -9.92
C GLY A 161 27.23 24.51 -9.72
N SER A 162 26.45 25.53 -10.08
CA SER A 162 26.81 26.94 -9.84
C SER A 162 26.85 27.31 -8.36
N ASP A 163 26.06 26.61 -7.53
CA ASP A 163 25.91 26.87 -6.11
C ASP A 163 26.69 25.86 -5.27
N PHE A 164 27.17 26.30 -4.10
CA PHE A 164 27.77 25.42 -3.09
C PHE A 164 26.72 24.88 -2.12
N LEU A 165 26.98 23.68 -1.60
CA LEU A 165 26.18 23.06 -0.57
C LEU A 165 26.47 23.74 0.78
N GLY A 166 25.44 24.36 1.37
CA GLY A 166 25.58 25.13 2.61
C GLY A 166 25.36 24.29 3.88
N PRO A 167 25.94 24.69 5.03
CA PRO A 167 25.82 23.95 6.29
C PRO A 167 24.38 23.83 6.81
N GLU A 168 23.55 24.86 6.61
CA GLU A 168 22.13 24.82 7.01
C GLU A 168 21.32 23.81 6.19
N GLU A 169 21.64 23.63 4.91
CA GLU A 169 21.00 22.66 4.03
C GLU A 169 21.37 21.23 4.42
N ILE A 170 22.65 20.98 4.70
CA ILE A 170 23.18 19.72 5.24
C ILE A 170 22.45 19.36 6.53
N LYS A 171 22.38 20.29 7.48
CA LYS A 171 21.70 20.08 8.76
C LYS A 171 20.22 19.76 8.59
N LYS A 172 19.54 20.46 7.68
CA LYS A 172 18.11 20.24 7.40
C LYS A 172 17.84 18.85 6.82
N VAL A 173 18.58 18.46 5.79
CA VAL A 173 18.38 17.17 5.11
C VAL A 173 18.81 16.02 6.01
N THR A 174 19.96 16.14 6.67
CA THR A 174 20.42 15.15 7.65
C THR A 174 19.38 14.93 8.73
N LYS A 175 18.81 16.00 9.31
CA LYS A 175 17.72 15.87 10.28
C LYS A 175 16.50 15.15 9.70
N SER A 176 16.07 15.49 8.48
CA SER A 176 14.92 14.83 7.83
C SER A 176 15.13 13.32 7.65
N ILE A 177 16.35 12.93 7.24
CA ILE A 177 16.75 11.53 7.07
C ILE A 177 16.88 10.82 8.41
N THR A 178 17.40 11.47 9.46
CA THR A 178 17.46 10.88 10.80
C THR A 178 16.08 10.72 11.43
N ASP A 179 15.22 11.74 11.33
CA ASP A 179 13.86 11.71 11.88
C ASP A 179 12.98 10.69 11.13
N ASN A 180 13.21 10.53 9.82
CA ASN A 180 12.48 9.60 8.96
C ASN A 180 13.48 8.82 8.08
N PRO A 181 14.08 7.73 8.58
CA PRO A 181 15.08 6.98 7.82
C PRO A 181 14.49 6.34 6.56
N PRO A 182 15.28 6.21 5.47
CA PRO A 182 14.93 5.35 4.34
C PRO A 182 14.60 3.94 4.85
N GLN A 183 13.59 3.31 4.25
CA GLN A 183 13.32 1.91 4.56
C GLN A 183 14.47 1.05 4.02
N ALA A 184 14.67 -0.12 4.61
CA ALA A 184 15.65 -1.07 4.12
C ALA A 184 15.36 -1.43 2.65
N PHE A 185 16.31 -1.13 1.77
CA PHE A 185 16.12 -1.24 0.32
C PHE A 185 15.87 -2.68 -0.16
N ASP A 186 16.51 -3.67 0.45
CA ASP A 186 16.27 -5.09 0.16
C ASP A 186 14.81 -5.47 0.40
N LEU A 187 14.26 -5.03 1.53
CA LEU A 187 12.86 -5.23 1.86
C LEU A 187 11.94 -4.41 0.95
N GLN A 188 12.30 -3.19 0.55
CA GLN A 188 11.52 -2.41 -0.43
C GLN A 188 11.41 -3.12 -1.78
N ARG A 189 12.52 -3.69 -2.28
CA ARG A 189 12.54 -4.49 -3.51
C ARG A 189 11.59 -5.66 -3.41
N ILE A 190 11.61 -6.36 -2.27
CA ILE A 190 10.73 -7.51 -2.04
C ILE A 190 9.26 -7.05 -1.90
N VAL A 191 8.96 -5.99 -1.14
CA VAL A 191 7.61 -5.40 -1.08
C VAL A 191 7.08 -5.12 -2.48
N GLN A 192 7.91 -4.58 -3.38
CA GLN A 192 7.51 -4.26 -4.74
C GLN A 192 7.15 -5.51 -5.55
N ILE A 193 7.89 -6.61 -5.40
CA ILE A 193 7.56 -7.91 -6.02
C ILE A 193 6.18 -8.37 -5.54
N TYR A 194 5.96 -8.44 -4.23
CA TYR A 194 4.69 -8.91 -3.67
C TYR A 194 3.52 -7.98 -4.01
N LYS A 195 3.73 -6.66 -3.99
CA LYS A 195 2.73 -5.68 -4.47
C LYS A 195 2.41 -5.85 -5.95
N THR A 196 3.33 -6.34 -6.77
CA THR A 196 3.07 -6.54 -8.20
C THR A 196 2.21 -7.77 -8.44
N HIS A 197 2.36 -8.81 -7.63
CA HIS A 197 1.68 -10.09 -7.84
C HIS A 197 0.43 -10.31 -6.97
N LEU A 198 0.36 -9.72 -5.79
CA LEU A 198 -0.71 -9.94 -4.81
C LEU A 198 -1.43 -8.66 -4.40
N GLN A 199 -2.68 -8.84 -4.00
CA GLN A 199 -3.47 -7.81 -3.34
C GLN A 199 -4.36 -8.45 -2.28
N PHE A 200 -4.47 -7.84 -1.10
CA PHE A 200 -5.45 -8.26 -0.11
C PHE A 200 -6.85 -7.91 -0.57
N VAL A 201 -7.80 -8.79 -0.27
CA VAL A 201 -9.22 -8.60 -0.54
C VAL A 201 -10.05 -8.89 0.70
N GLU A 202 -10.90 -7.93 1.06
CA GLU A 202 -11.96 -8.14 2.05
C GLU A 202 -13.28 -8.21 1.30
N ILE A 203 -13.83 -9.42 1.19
CA ILE A 203 -15.12 -9.65 0.54
C ILE A 203 -16.13 -10.19 1.56
N GLU A 204 -17.20 -9.44 1.76
CA GLU A 204 -18.21 -9.68 2.80
C GLU A 204 -19.62 -9.66 2.21
N LEU A 205 -20.41 -10.67 2.54
CA LEU A 205 -21.85 -10.69 2.27
C LEU A 205 -22.59 -10.25 3.53
N GLU A 206 -22.85 -8.94 3.62
CA GLU A 206 -23.68 -8.38 4.69
C GLU A 206 -25.13 -8.88 4.51
N GLY A 207 -25.81 -9.16 5.62
CA GLY A 207 -27.18 -9.67 5.56
C GLY A 207 -27.31 -11.10 5.03
N GLY A 208 -26.21 -11.85 4.85
CA GLY A 208 -26.19 -13.21 4.30
C GLY A 208 -26.96 -14.32 5.05
N ARG A 209 -27.74 -13.97 6.08
CA ARG A 209 -28.57 -14.87 6.89
C ARG A 209 -29.95 -14.26 7.18
N ILE A 210 -30.65 -13.87 6.11
CA ILE A 210 -31.98 -13.25 6.21
C ILE A 210 -32.97 -14.20 6.94
N GLU A 211 -32.83 -15.50 6.71
CA GLU A 211 -33.62 -16.58 7.32
C GLU A 211 -33.46 -16.73 8.85
N GLN A 212 -32.38 -16.17 9.42
CA GLN A 212 -32.10 -16.24 10.86
C GLN A 212 -32.53 -14.97 11.60
N ARG A 213 -33.23 -14.04 10.92
CA ARG A 213 -33.66 -12.79 11.52
C ARG A 213 -34.87 -13.04 12.42
N THR A 214 -34.76 -12.55 13.64
CA THR A 214 -35.73 -12.79 14.70
C THR A 214 -36.32 -11.48 15.22
N LEU A 215 -37.53 -11.57 15.75
CA LEU A 215 -38.16 -10.47 16.45
C LEU A 215 -37.53 -10.33 17.84
N LYS A 216 -37.13 -9.10 18.20
CA LYS A 216 -36.92 -8.73 19.60
C LYS A 216 -38.17 -8.00 20.08
N PHE A 217 -38.82 -8.55 21.10
CA PHE A 217 -39.97 -7.90 21.73
C PHE A 217 -39.52 -6.61 22.43
N SER A 218 -40.32 -5.56 22.35
CA SER A 218 -40.11 -4.34 23.13
C SER A 218 -40.45 -4.59 24.61
N ASP A 219 -39.90 -3.80 25.53
CA ASP A 219 -40.20 -3.91 26.96
C ASP A 219 -41.71 -3.77 27.22
N GLU A 220 -42.39 -2.90 26.47
CA GLU A 220 -43.84 -2.72 26.51
C GLU A 220 -44.61 -3.98 26.06
N LEU A 221 -44.14 -4.68 25.02
CA LEU A 221 -44.71 -5.98 24.60
C LEU A 221 -44.46 -7.06 25.66
N MET A 222 -43.27 -7.04 26.27
CA MET A 222 -42.92 -7.96 27.35
C MET A 222 -43.83 -7.73 28.56
N GLU A 223 -44.05 -6.49 29.00
CA GLU A 223 -44.96 -6.20 30.11
C GLU A 223 -46.41 -6.64 29.84
N VAL A 224 -46.90 -6.45 28.61
CA VAL A 224 -48.25 -6.87 28.19
C VAL A 224 -48.40 -8.40 28.19
N ILE A 225 -47.39 -9.14 27.73
CA ILE A 225 -47.43 -10.61 27.62
C ILE A 225 -47.10 -11.29 28.96
N PHE A 226 -46.22 -10.69 29.78
CA PHE A 226 -45.63 -11.29 30.99
C PHE A 226 -46.14 -10.71 32.31
N ALA A 227 -47.35 -10.15 32.36
CA ALA A 227 -48.00 -9.75 33.62
C ALA A 227 -48.29 -10.96 34.54
N GLY A 228 -47.24 -11.57 35.09
CA GLY A 228 -47.25 -12.55 36.18
C GLY A 228 -46.79 -13.99 35.87
N SER A 229 -46.23 -14.36 34.70
CA SER A 229 -45.87 -15.77 34.41
C SER A 229 -44.44 -15.99 33.88
N LYS A 230 -43.55 -16.53 34.74
CA LYS A 230 -42.15 -16.86 34.42
C LYS A 230 -41.96 -17.99 33.38
N GLU A 231 -42.98 -18.81 33.13
CA GLU A 231 -42.91 -19.91 32.15
C GLU A 231 -43.11 -19.45 30.71
N VAL A 232 -43.99 -18.48 30.48
CA VAL A 232 -44.21 -17.87 29.16
C VAL A 232 -43.00 -17.00 28.80
N GLU A 233 -42.40 -16.32 29.79
CA GLU A 233 -41.18 -15.51 29.64
C GLU A 233 -40.00 -16.33 29.10
N LYS A 234 -39.83 -17.58 29.56
CA LYS A 234 -38.81 -18.51 29.03
C LYS A 234 -39.10 -18.99 27.61
N LYS A 235 -40.38 -19.12 27.22
CA LYS A 235 -40.78 -19.52 25.86
C LYS A 235 -40.68 -18.38 24.84
N VAL A 236 -40.89 -17.13 25.24
CA VAL A 236 -40.93 -15.97 24.34
C VAL A 236 -39.61 -15.19 24.29
N ASN A 237 -38.76 -15.28 25.33
CA ASN A 237 -37.34 -14.87 25.21
C ASN A 237 -36.59 -15.66 24.13
N ALA A 238 -37.15 -16.77 23.65
CA ALA A 238 -36.70 -17.46 22.45
C ALA A 238 -37.05 -16.61 21.23
N SER A 239 -36.01 -16.06 20.61
CA SER A 239 -36.06 -15.29 19.38
C SER A 239 -36.97 -15.94 18.31
N TYR A 240 -38.14 -15.36 18.05
CA TYR A 240 -39.12 -15.88 17.08
C TYR A 240 -38.65 -15.59 15.65
N LYS A 241 -38.59 -16.61 14.79
CA LYS A 241 -38.17 -16.46 13.39
C LYS A 241 -39.30 -15.86 12.57
N LEU A 242 -38.98 -14.80 11.84
CA LEU A 242 -39.97 -14.06 11.05
C LEU A 242 -40.18 -14.62 9.63
N ILE A 243 -39.32 -15.54 9.20
CA ILE A 243 -39.29 -16.08 7.84
C ILE A 243 -39.08 -17.60 7.97
N GLU A 244 -40.16 -18.36 8.11
CA GLU A 244 -40.11 -19.83 8.22
C GLU A 244 -40.68 -20.54 6.99
N ASP A 245 -41.70 -19.96 6.34
CA ASP A 245 -42.46 -20.63 5.27
C ASP A 245 -41.97 -20.36 3.85
N ILE A 246 -40.88 -19.60 3.68
CA ILE A 246 -40.31 -19.31 2.36
C ILE A 246 -39.04 -20.11 2.14
N GLU A 247 -39.04 -20.95 1.12
CA GLU A 247 -37.84 -21.63 0.67
C GLU A 247 -36.94 -20.67 -0.15
N LEU A 248 -35.93 -20.09 0.50
CA LEU A 248 -34.99 -19.15 -0.13
C LEU A 248 -33.92 -19.87 -0.99
N LYS A 249 -34.31 -20.75 -1.92
CA LYS A 249 -33.38 -21.54 -2.76
C LYS A 249 -32.38 -20.66 -3.51
N GLU A 250 -32.86 -19.62 -4.18
CA GLU A 250 -32.02 -18.71 -4.96
C GLU A 250 -31.02 -17.98 -4.07
N PHE A 251 -31.42 -17.54 -2.87
CA PHE A 251 -30.49 -16.92 -1.93
C PHE A 251 -29.42 -17.88 -1.43
N LYS A 252 -29.78 -19.13 -1.13
CA LYS A 252 -28.82 -20.18 -0.76
C LYS A 252 -27.81 -20.43 -1.88
N LYS A 253 -28.27 -20.43 -3.14
CA LYS A 253 -27.41 -20.54 -4.32
C LYS A 253 -26.43 -19.36 -4.41
N LEU A 254 -26.91 -18.12 -4.32
CA LEU A 254 -26.07 -16.92 -4.31
C LEU A 254 -25.02 -16.95 -3.19
N ARG A 255 -25.40 -17.42 -1.99
CA ARG A 255 -24.48 -17.58 -0.86
C ARG A 255 -23.43 -18.67 -1.11
N SER A 256 -23.81 -19.77 -1.75
CA SER A 256 -22.86 -20.83 -2.14
C SER A 256 -21.87 -20.31 -3.18
N GLU A 257 -22.34 -19.59 -4.19
CA GLU A 257 -21.48 -18.99 -5.22
C GLU A 257 -20.53 -17.93 -4.63
N TYR A 258 -21.00 -17.12 -3.67
CA TYR A 258 -20.13 -16.24 -2.87
C TYR A 258 -19.00 -17.01 -2.17
N GLN A 259 -19.31 -18.15 -1.54
CA GLN A 259 -18.32 -18.97 -0.85
C GLN A 259 -17.32 -19.60 -1.82
N GLN A 260 -17.79 -20.07 -2.98
CA GLN A 260 -16.93 -20.61 -4.04
C GLN A 260 -15.99 -19.54 -4.58
N LEU A 261 -16.52 -18.36 -4.94
CA LEU A 261 -15.73 -17.22 -5.40
C LEU A 261 -14.59 -16.87 -4.42
N ARG A 262 -14.89 -16.90 -3.10
CA ARG A 262 -13.88 -16.69 -2.06
C ARG A 262 -12.82 -17.77 -2.02
N ASN A 263 -13.20 -19.04 -2.17
CA ASN A 263 -12.28 -20.16 -2.04
C ASN A 263 -11.41 -20.32 -3.27
N ASP A 264 -11.94 -20.05 -4.46
CA ASP A 264 -11.27 -20.27 -5.74
C ASP A 264 -10.25 -19.16 -6.05
N TYR A 265 -10.57 -17.90 -5.74
CA TYR A 265 -9.73 -16.75 -6.11
C TYR A 265 -9.00 -16.12 -4.93
N ALA A 266 -9.55 -16.23 -3.72
CA ALA A 266 -9.13 -15.45 -2.57
C ALA A 266 -8.72 -16.35 -1.38
N PRO A 267 -7.66 -17.16 -1.50
CA PRO A 267 -7.20 -18.04 -0.42
C PRO A 267 -7.01 -17.28 0.88
N ASN A 268 -7.36 -17.94 1.98
CA ASN A 268 -7.22 -17.39 3.33
C ASN A 268 -5.81 -17.64 3.85
N LEU A 269 -5.10 -16.58 4.23
CA LEU A 269 -3.77 -16.61 4.85
C LEU A 269 -3.83 -16.75 6.37
N GLY A 270 -5.01 -16.95 6.95
CA GLY A 270 -5.17 -17.13 8.39
C GLY A 270 -6.13 -16.13 9.01
N LYS A 271 -6.44 -16.31 10.31
CA LYS A 271 -7.48 -15.52 10.99
C LYS A 271 -7.17 -14.03 11.06
N ARG A 272 -5.89 -13.66 11.14
CA ARG A 272 -5.44 -12.26 11.32
C ARG A 272 -5.04 -11.60 10.00
N LEU A 273 -4.43 -12.35 9.08
CA LEU A 273 -3.92 -11.82 7.82
C LEU A 273 -5.03 -11.59 6.78
N GLY A 274 -6.09 -12.40 6.80
CA GLY A 274 -7.20 -12.26 5.86
C GLY A 274 -6.94 -12.98 4.53
N ARG A 275 -7.49 -12.45 3.43
CA ARG A 275 -7.47 -13.11 2.11
C ARG A 275 -6.71 -12.27 1.10
N VAL A 276 -6.06 -12.96 0.16
CA VAL A 276 -5.33 -12.33 -0.95
C VAL A 276 -5.78 -12.88 -2.28
N VAL A 277 -5.67 -12.07 -3.33
CA VAL A 277 -5.92 -12.41 -4.73
C VAL A 277 -4.66 -12.16 -5.55
N LEU A 278 -4.48 -12.94 -6.60
CA LEU A 278 -3.46 -12.67 -7.61
C LEU A 278 -3.89 -11.46 -8.46
N LYS A 279 -3.00 -10.47 -8.63
CA LYS A 279 -3.29 -9.30 -9.47
C LYS A 279 -3.55 -9.67 -10.93
N THR A 280 -2.94 -10.75 -11.41
CA THR A 280 -3.17 -11.32 -12.76
C THR A 280 -4.60 -11.85 -12.94
N ARG A 281 -5.27 -12.29 -11.86
CA ARG A 281 -6.65 -12.80 -11.86
C ARG A 281 -7.67 -11.76 -11.39
N ARG A 282 -7.23 -10.55 -11.07
CA ARG A 282 -8.08 -9.51 -10.49
C ARG A 282 -9.23 -9.10 -11.40
N ALA A 283 -8.97 -8.90 -12.68
CA ALA A 283 -10.01 -8.52 -13.64
C ALA A 283 -11.13 -9.57 -13.73
N GLU A 284 -10.76 -10.85 -13.76
CA GLU A 284 -11.71 -11.96 -13.76
C GLU A 284 -12.51 -12.04 -12.45
N PHE A 285 -11.83 -11.85 -11.31
CA PHE A 285 -12.47 -11.81 -10.00
C PHE A 285 -13.46 -10.65 -9.87
N ASP A 286 -13.10 -9.44 -10.30
CA ASP A 286 -13.95 -8.25 -10.27
C ASP A 286 -15.23 -8.42 -11.09
N GLU A 287 -15.12 -9.01 -12.29
CA GLU A 287 -16.29 -9.34 -13.12
C GLU A 287 -17.22 -10.34 -12.43
N LYS A 288 -16.68 -11.36 -11.75
CA LYS A 288 -17.48 -12.32 -10.98
C LYS A 288 -18.16 -11.67 -9.76
N VAL A 289 -17.46 -10.80 -9.03
CA VAL A 289 -18.02 -10.03 -7.90
C VAL A 289 -19.16 -9.14 -8.40
N LYS A 290 -18.96 -8.45 -9.54
CA LYS A 290 -19.97 -7.58 -10.15
C LYS A 290 -21.20 -8.38 -10.58
N GLY A 291 -21.01 -9.51 -11.27
CA GLY A 291 -22.12 -10.39 -11.68
C GLY A 291 -22.90 -10.98 -10.50
N LEU A 292 -22.22 -11.30 -9.40
CA LEU A 292 -22.86 -11.75 -8.16
C LEU A 292 -23.64 -10.60 -7.49
N ARG A 293 -23.08 -9.38 -7.46
CA ARG A 293 -23.74 -8.19 -6.91
C ARG A 293 -25.03 -7.86 -7.68
N THR A 294 -25.01 -7.91 -9.00
CA THR A 294 -26.22 -7.69 -9.83
C THR A 294 -27.31 -8.69 -9.48
N ARG A 295 -27.00 -9.99 -9.50
CA ARG A 295 -27.99 -11.04 -9.19
C ARG A 295 -28.50 -10.96 -7.73
N LEU A 296 -27.65 -10.54 -6.79
CA LEU A 296 -28.06 -10.30 -5.40
C LEU A 296 -29.08 -9.15 -5.32
N ASN A 297 -28.83 -8.05 -6.03
CA ASN A 297 -29.75 -6.91 -6.08
C ASN A 297 -31.09 -7.30 -6.74
N ASP A 298 -31.06 -8.05 -7.84
CA ASP A 298 -32.25 -8.53 -8.53
C ASP A 298 -33.09 -9.46 -7.64
N TYR A 299 -32.43 -10.34 -6.89
CA TYR A 299 -33.08 -11.18 -5.89
C TYR A 299 -33.74 -10.34 -4.78
N CYS A 300 -33.03 -9.34 -4.25
CA CYS A 300 -33.57 -8.47 -3.20
C CYS A 300 -34.78 -7.66 -3.67
N ASN A 301 -34.79 -7.21 -4.93
CA ASN A 301 -35.91 -6.48 -5.51
C ASN A 301 -37.12 -7.39 -5.75
N SER A 302 -36.91 -8.56 -6.36
CA SER A 302 -37.99 -9.49 -6.71
C SER A 302 -38.61 -10.19 -5.48
N SER A 303 -37.82 -10.43 -4.43
CA SER A 303 -38.28 -11.15 -3.23
C SER A 303 -38.94 -10.25 -2.17
N ARG A 304 -38.94 -8.93 -2.38
CA ARG A 304 -39.40 -7.95 -1.38
C ARG A 304 -40.86 -8.16 -0.96
N ALA A 305 -41.76 -8.32 -1.93
CA ALA A 305 -43.18 -8.55 -1.65
C ALA A 305 -43.41 -9.91 -0.96
N THR A 306 -42.71 -10.95 -1.40
CA THR A 306 -42.80 -12.30 -0.83
C THR A 306 -42.33 -12.31 0.63
N ILE A 307 -41.17 -11.72 0.92
CA ILE A 307 -40.62 -11.63 2.28
C ILE A 307 -41.53 -10.77 3.16
N LYS A 308 -42.04 -9.65 2.65
CA LYS A 308 -43.02 -8.82 3.38
C LYS A 308 -44.25 -9.63 3.77
N SER A 309 -44.84 -10.36 2.83
CA SER A 309 -46.02 -11.19 3.10
C SER A 309 -45.74 -12.32 4.10
N SER A 310 -44.56 -12.95 4.05
CA SER A 310 -44.21 -13.96 5.06
C SER A 310 -44.03 -13.35 6.44
N ILE A 311 -43.41 -12.18 6.57
CA ILE A 311 -43.30 -11.49 7.86
C ILE A 311 -44.71 -11.20 8.39
N GLU A 312 -45.58 -10.61 7.57
CA GLU A 312 -46.97 -10.29 7.95
C GLU A 312 -47.72 -11.54 8.41
N LYS A 313 -47.66 -12.64 7.65
CA LYS A 313 -48.29 -13.93 8.03
C LYS A 313 -47.73 -14.50 9.34
N SER A 314 -46.41 -14.48 9.52
CA SER A 314 -45.77 -14.96 10.74
C SER A 314 -46.17 -14.13 11.97
N LEU A 315 -46.32 -12.80 11.80
CA LEU A 315 -46.80 -11.91 12.87
C LEU A 315 -48.29 -12.10 13.16
N GLU A 316 -49.12 -12.32 12.15
CA GLU A 316 -50.54 -12.64 12.31
C GLU A 316 -50.74 -13.96 13.06
N GLY A 317 -49.95 -14.99 12.74
CA GLY A 317 -49.96 -16.27 13.46
C GLY A 317 -49.55 -16.11 14.93
N LEU A 318 -48.50 -15.33 15.19
CA LEU A 318 -48.06 -15.02 16.56
C LEU A 318 -49.11 -14.22 17.35
N ALA A 319 -49.76 -13.24 16.71
CA ALA A 319 -50.83 -12.47 17.33
C ALA A 319 -52.05 -13.34 17.67
N GLU A 320 -52.40 -14.29 16.80
CA GLU A 320 -53.47 -15.27 17.06
C GLU A 320 -53.13 -16.14 18.28
N GLU A 321 -51.91 -16.67 18.36
CA GLU A 321 -51.44 -17.54 19.45
C GLU A 321 -51.39 -16.81 20.80
N LEU A 322 -50.99 -15.54 20.80
CA LEU A 322 -50.88 -14.72 22.02
C LEU A 322 -52.18 -14.00 22.40
N SER A 323 -53.17 -13.91 21.50
CA SER A 323 -54.45 -13.22 21.75
C SER A 323 -55.20 -13.68 23.02
N PRO A 324 -55.21 -14.98 23.40
CA PRO A 324 -55.91 -15.41 24.61
C PRO A 324 -55.31 -14.82 25.89
N ILE A 325 -53.99 -14.57 25.91
CA ILE A 325 -53.27 -14.01 27.08
C ILE A 325 -53.74 -12.58 27.32
N VAL A 326 -53.82 -11.79 26.26
CA VAL A 326 -54.29 -10.39 26.31
C VAL A 326 -55.79 -10.30 26.58
N LEU A 327 -56.58 -11.29 26.16
CA LEU A 327 -58.00 -11.35 26.49
C LEU A 327 -58.23 -11.64 27.98
N ASP A 328 -57.44 -12.53 28.58
CA ASP A 328 -57.53 -12.88 30.01
C ASP A 328 -57.10 -11.71 30.91
N LYS A 329 -56.03 -11.01 30.52
CA LYS A 329 -55.52 -9.82 31.22
C LYS A 329 -55.28 -8.67 30.27
N PRO A 330 -56.34 -7.90 29.93
CA PRO A 330 -56.20 -6.79 29.00
C PRO A 330 -55.34 -5.68 29.61
N PRO A 331 -54.32 -5.16 28.90
CA PRO A 331 -53.49 -4.08 29.43
C PRO A 331 -54.30 -2.79 29.55
N GLN A 332 -53.90 -1.92 30.49
CA GLN A 332 -54.61 -0.66 30.77
C GLN A 332 -54.72 0.24 29.52
N SER A 333 -53.69 0.23 28.66
CA SER A 333 -53.67 0.94 27.37
C SER A 333 -54.79 0.51 26.43
N LEU A 334 -55.14 -0.79 26.41
CA LEU A 334 -56.24 -1.34 25.63
C LEU A 334 -57.60 -1.08 26.30
N GLN A 335 -57.68 -1.29 27.61
CA GLN A 335 -58.90 -1.04 28.39
C GLN A 335 -59.35 0.44 28.31
N ALA A 336 -58.41 1.38 28.34
CA ALA A 336 -58.70 2.81 28.24
C ALA A 336 -59.22 3.25 26.86
N ARG A 337 -59.04 2.43 25.83
CA ARG A 337 -59.36 2.75 24.42
C ARG A 337 -60.44 1.83 23.83
N CYS A 338 -60.94 0.88 24.61
CA CYS A 338 -61.90 -0.11 24.15
C CYS A 338 -62.99 -0.33 25.20
N SER A 339 -64.25 -0.09 24.81
CA SER A 339 -65.41 -0.28 25.69
C SER A 339 -65.69 -1.76 26.01
N LYS A 340 -65.29 -2.69 25.14
CA LYS A 340 -65.33 -4.14 25.41
C LYS A 340 -64.21 -4.84 24.65
N VAL A 341 -63.30 -5.48 25.39
CA VAL A 341 -62.21 -6.28 24.82
C VAL A 341 -62.78 -7.62 24.33
N THR A 342 -62.77 -7.82 23.02
CA THR A 342 -63.06 -9.09 22.33
C THR A 342 -61.77 -9.75 21.86
N LYS A 343 -61.84 -11.04 21.48
CA LYS A 343 -60.70 -11.77 20.92
C LYS A 343 -60.11 -11.05 19.70
N GLU A 344 -60.96 -10.60 18.77
CA GLU A 344 -60.55 -9.79 17.61
C GLU A 344 -59.83 -8.50 18.02
N THR A 345 -60.32 -7.76 19.01
CA THR A 345 -59.65 -6.52 19.45
C THR A 345 -58.31 -6.80 20.13
N ALA A 346 -58.20 -7.91 20.89
CA ALA A 346 -56.94 -8.32 21.51
C ALA A 346 -55.91 -8.75 20.46
N LYS A 347 -56.33 -9.52 19.45
CA LYS A 347 -55.49 -9.89 18.30
C LYS A 347 -55.01 -8.66 17.53
N GLN A 348 -55.92 -7.75 17.17
CA GLN A 348 -55.56 -6.55 16.40
C GLN A 348 -54.59 -5.66 17.19
N TYR A 349 -54.83 -5.50 18.50
CA TYR A 349 -53.94 -4.74 19.38
C TYR A 349 -52.53 -5.34 19.40
N LEU A 350 -52.41 -6.66 19.56
CA LEU A 350 -51.11 -7.35 19.52
C LEU A 350 -50.44 -7.22 18.15
N LEU A 351 -51.20 -7.39 17.06
CA LEU A 351 -50.68 -7.28 15.71
C LEU A 351 -50.11 -5.89 15.42
N ASP A 352 -50.80 -4.82 15.85
CA ASP A 352 -50.33 -3.45 15.69
C ASP A 352 -49.02 -3.19 16.48
N MET A 353 -48.89 -3.74 17.69
CA MET A 353 -47.66 -3.66 18.48
C MET A 353 -46.52 -4.46 17.84
N LEU A 354 -46.80 -5.68 17.41
CA LEU A 354 -45.83 -6.56 16.75
C LEU A 354 -45.31 -5.95 15.45
N MET A 355 -46.19 -5.43 14.60
CA MET A 355 -45.81 -4.75 13.35
C MET A 355 -44.91 -3.52 13.59
N LYS A 356 -45.14 -2.76 14.68
CA LYS A 356 -44.27 -1.63 15.06
C LYS A 356 -42.87 -2.07 15.49
N SER A 357 -42.78 -3.21 16.18
CA SER A 357 -41.50 -3.75 16.68
C SER A 357 -40.71 -4.53 15.62
N ALA A 358 -41.39 -5.06 14.60
CA ALA A 358 -40.77 -5.92 13.61
C ALA A 358 -39.87 -5.16 12.61
N PRO A 359 -38.73 -5.75 12.21
CA PRO A 359 -37.96 -5.21 11.09
C PRO A 359 -38.77 -5.34 9.79
N SER A 360 -38.82 -4.27 9.00
CA SER A 360 -39.46 -4.32 7.68
C SER A 360 -38.63 -5.15 6.69
N ALA A 361 -39.29 -5.79 5.73
CA ALA A 361 -38.64 -6.49 4.62
C ALA A 361 -37.63 -5.58 3.90
N ASP A 362 -37.98 -4.31 3.73
CA ASP A 362 -37.14 -3.28 3.15
C ASP A 362 -35.83 -3.11 3.91
N LYS A 363 -35.89 -2.92 5.24
CA LYS A 363 -34.70 -2.77 6.09
C LYS A 363 -33.81 -4.03 6.09
N LEU A 364 -34.40 -5.22 5.94
CA LEU A 364 -33.64 -6.47 5.89
C LEU A 364 -32.92 -6.63 4.54
N LEU A 365 -33.62 -6.35 3.45
CA LEU A 365 -33.10 -6.53 2.10
C LEU A 365 -32.13 -5.42 1.70
N ASP A 366 -32.35 -4.18 2.14
CA ASP A 366 -31.45 -3.05 1.87
C ASP A 366 -30.07 -3.23 2.51
N LYS A 367 -29.99 -4.01 3.59
CA LYS A 367 -28.72 -4.40 4.25
C LYS A 367 -28.05 -5.62 3.61
N THR A 368 -28.73 -6.30 2.69
CA THR A 368 -28.18 -7.49 2.05
C THR A 368 -27.30 -7.06 0.88
N ARG A 369 -26.01 -6.85 1.16
CA ARG A 369 -25.07 -6.27 0.18
C ARG A 369 -23.76 -7.04 0.16
N LEU A 370 -23.17 -7.09 -1.03
CA LEU A 370 -21.84 -7.64 -1.24
C LEU A 370 -20.80 -6.50 -1.25
N HIS A 371 -19.98 -6.45 -0.20
CA HIS A 371 -18.86 -5.53 -0.06
C HIS A 371 -17.57 -6.19 -0.55
N CYS A 372 -16.73 -5.43 -1.24
CA CYS A 372 -15.42 -5.87 -1.69
C CYS A 372 -14.47 -4.67 -1.61
N THR A 373 -13.40 -4.80 -0.83
CA THR A 373 -12.34 -3.78 -0.71
C THR A 373 -10.98 -4.42 -0.92
N TYR A 374 -10.04 -3.61 -1.42
CA TYR A 374 -8.68 -4.04 -1.73
C TYR A 374 -7.66 -3.28 -0.90
N LYS A 375 -6.61 -3.98 -0.45
CA LYS A 375 -5.48 -3.41 0.27
C LYS A 375 -4.17 -3.96 -0.32
N ASP A 376 -3.10 -3.18 -0.32
CA ASP A 376 -1.80 -3.65 -0.80
C ASP A 376 -0.97 -4.27 0.34
N VAL A 377 -0.01 -5.11 -0.03
CA VAL A 377 0.98 -5.68 0.90
C VAL A 377 1.85 -4.56 1.47
N THR A 378 2.09 -4.57 2.77
CA THR A 378 2.95 -3.57 3.44
C THR A 378 4.31 -4.14 3.81
N TYR A 379 5.22 -3.25 4.19
CA TYR A 379 6.55 -3.59 4.67
C TYR A 379 6.50 -4.45 5.94
N GLU A 380 5.63 -4.08 6.88
CA GLU A 380 5.47 -4.76 8.17
C GLU A 380 4.96 -6.19 7.98
N MET A 381 4.05 -6.41 7.03
CA MET A 381 3.52 -7.75 6.74
C MET A 381 4.59 -8.71 6.23
N LEU A 382 5.58 -8.24 5.46
CA LEU A 382 6.66 -9.11 5.00
C LEU A 382 7.60 -9.55 6.11
N LYS A 383 7.70 -8.80 7.21
CA LYS A 383 8.48 -9.21 8.38
C LYS A 383 7.77 -10.27 9.22
N GLU A 384 6.46 -10.46 9.04
CA GLU A 384 5.69 -11.43 9.80
C GLU A 384 5.96 -12.87 9.29
N PRO A 385 6.55 -13.76 10.10
CA PRO A 385 6.88 -15.12 9.65
C PRO A 385 5.63 -15.92 9.25
N GLU A 386 4.48 -15.65 9.89
CA GLU A 386 3.21 -16.26 9.53
C GLU A 386 2.81 -15.90 8.09
N PHE A 387 3.02 -14.65 7.67
CA PHE A 387 2.70 -14.22 6.30
C PHE A 387 3.58 -14.95 5.29
N GLN A 388 4.90 -14.98 5.51
CA GLN A 388 5.84 -15.64 4.61
C GLN A 388 5.49 -17.12 4.41
N LYS A 389 5.24 -17.83 5.52
CA LYS A 389 4.82 -19.23 5.51
C LYS A 389 3.51 -19.43 4.75
N GLN A 390 2.50 -18.61 5.02
CA GLN A 390 1.17 -18.75 4.40
C GLN A 390 1.22 -18.47 2.90
N ILE A 391 2.02 -17.51 2.44
CA ILE A 391 2.22 -17.29 1.00
C ILE A 391 2.87 -18.50 0.33
N LYS A 392 3.95 -19.05 0.91
CA LYS A 392 4.60 -20.26 0.40
C LYS A 392 3.64 -21.44 0.31
N GLU A 393 2.79 -21.63 1.32
CA GLU A 393 1.79 -22.71 1.34
C GLU A 393 0.63 -22.52 0.35
N LYS A 394 0.16 -21.27 0.14
CA LYS A 394 -1.01 -20.98 -0.71
C LYS A 394 -0.65 -20.75 -2.18
N PHE A 395 0.59 -20.37 -2.47
CA PHE A 395 1.07 -20.08 -3.82
C PHE A 395 2.33 -20.88 -4.18
N PRO A 396 2.35 -22.23 -4.00
CA PRO A 396 3.56 -23.03 -4.16
C PRO A 396 4.07 -23.11 -5.62
N TYR A 397 3.24 -22.73 -6.60
CA TYR A 397 3.56 -22.80 -8.02
C TYR A 397 4.01 -21.47 -8.62
N GLU A 398 4.07 -20.42 -7.81
CA GLU A 398 4.40 -19.07 -8.26
C GLU A 398 5.89 -18.78 -8.04
N GLU A 399 6.60 -18.41 -9.10
CA GLU A 399 8.06 -18.21 -9.02
C GLU A 399 8.48 -16.99 -8.19
N TRP A 400 7.61 -15.97 -8.11
CA TRP A 400 7.85 -14.74 -7.35
C TRP A 400 7.80 -14.94 -5.83
N VAL A 401 7.56 -16.17 -5.36
CA VAL A 401 7.64 -16.54 -3.94
C VAL A 401 9.10 -16.72 -3.46
N LYS A 402 10.01 -17.10 -4.37
CA LYS A 402 11.44 -17.39 -4.09
C LYS A 402 12.19 -16.28 -3.32
N PRO A 403 11.97 -14.96 -3.57
CA PRO A 403 12.68 -13.91 -2.83
C PRO A 403 12.44 -13.90 -1.31
N LEU A 404 11.42 -14.60 -0.78
CA LEU A 404 11.28 -14.78 0.69
C LEU A 404 12.38 -15.68 1.27
N ASP A 405 12.87 -16.64 0.50
CA ASP A 405 13.95 -17.54 0.94
C ASP A 405 15.27 -16.76 1.14
N GLU A 406 15.47 -15.70 0.35
CA GLU A 406 16.61 -14.79 0.47
C GLU A 406 16.55 -13.95 1.75
N LEU A 407 15.35 -13.57 2.22
CA LEU A 407 15.18 -12.84 3.50
C LEU A 407 15.46 -13.73 4.71
N GLU A 408 14.93 -14.95 4.75
CA GLU A 408 15.20 -15.91 5.82
C GLU A 408 16.70 -16.22 5.94
N ALA A 409 17.42 -16.27 4.80
CA ALA A 409 18.86 -16.50 4.74
C ALA A 409 19.72 -15.30 5.21
N VAL A 410 19.19 -14.08 5.13
CA VAL A 410 19.87 -12.85 5.59
C VAL A 410 19.63 -12.64 7.09
N GLU A 411 18.41 -12.87 7.60
CA GLU A 411 18.10 -12.73 9.03
C GLU A 411 18.75 -13.83 9.89
N SER A 412 18.98 -15.04 9.33
CA SER A 412 19.67 -16.13 10.03
C SER A 412 21.20 -15.96 10.12
N LYS A 413 21.76 -14.91 9.51
CA LYS A 413 23.20 -14.59 9.53
C LYS A 413 23.54 -13.34 10.34
N GLN A 414 22.55 -12.70 10.97
CA GLN A 414 22.73 -11.67 12.00
C GLN A 414 22.51 -12.28 13.38
#